data_AF-A0A1F3V9Q6-F1
#
_entry.id   AF-A0A1F3V9Q6-F1
#
_cell.length_a   1.000
_cell.length_b   1.000
_cell.length_c   1.000
_cell.angle_alpha   90.00
_cell.angle_beta   90.00
_cell.angle_gamma   90.00
#
_symmetry.space_group_name_H-M   'P 1'
#
loop_
_entity.id
_entity.type
_entity.pdbx_description
1 polymer ?
#
loop_
_entity_poly.entity_id
_entity_poly.type
_entity_poly.pdbx_seq_one_letter_code
_entity_poly.pdbx_strand_id
1 'polypeptide(L)'
;MKNLNANEYKSMRIKSITKKSVDTFLEKINKQEDCGKISFDHVINFFIENVTSEEIKKIQLRSVSWVHEEKRLRKLYESKKGKVDEAKWKQMLFIGELNVFIKENSRLQV
;
A
#
# COMPACT_ATOMS: atom_id res chain seq x y z
N MET A 1 36.22 -7.99 26.43
CA MET A 1 35.61 -6.82 25.77
C MET A 1 34.67 -7.31 24.68
N LYS A 2 33.36 -7.12 24.80
CA LYS A 2 32.40 -7.43 23.73
C LYS A 2 32.41 -6.26 22.75
N ASN A 3 32.78 -6.52 21.49
CA ASN A 3 32.67 -5.54 20.41
C ASN A 3 31.19 -5.17 20.21
N LEU A 4 30.86 -3.89 20.37
CA LEU A 4 29.49 -3.35 20.27
C LEU A 4 29.07 -2.94 18.86
N ASN A 5 29.87 -3.23 17.82
CA ASN A 5 29.65 -2.68 16.48
C ASN A 5 29.41 -3.75 15.40
N ALA A 6 28.62 -4.77 15.71
CA ALA A 6 28.03 -5.59 14.65
C ALA A 6 26.65 -5.00 14.32
N ASN A 7 26.62 -3.96 13.48
CA ASN A 7 25.37 -3.60 12.82
C ASN A 7 25.03 -4.76 11.87
N GLU A 8 24.15 -5.66 12.31
CA GLU A 8 23.67 -6.76 11.48
C GLU A 8 22.87 -6.20 10.31
N TYR A 9 23.52 -6.08 9.16
CA TYR A 9 22.85 -5.67 7.93
C TYR A 9 21.90 -6.77 7.47
N LYS A 10 20.61 -6.44 7.36
CA LYS A 10 19.61 -7.29 6.70
C LYS A 10 19.32 -6.74 5.32
N SER A 11 19.27 -7.62 4.32
CA SER A 11 19.00 -7.22 2.95
C SER A 11 17.49 -7.07 2.73
N MET A 12 17.10 -5.93 2.16
CA MET A 12 15.75 -5.70 1.65
C MET A 12 15.78 -5.69 0.13
N ARG A 13 14.94 -6.53 -0.50
CA ARG A 13 14.84 -6.55 -1.96
C ARG A 13 13.93 -5.41 -2.42
N ILE A 14 14.50 -4.46 -3.15
CA ILE A 14 13.77 -3.38 -3.82
C ILE A 14 13.89 -3.52 -5.34
N LYS A 15 12.90 -3.01 -6.08
CA LYS A 15 12.96 -2.99 -7.55
C LYS A 15 14.12 -2.09 -8.00
N SER A 16 14.84 -2.51 -9.04
CA SER A 16 16.00 -1.78 -9.58
C SER A 16 15.66 -0.33 -9.94
N ILE A 17 14.48 -0.10 -10.51
CA ILE A 17 13.98 1.24 -10.86
C ILE A 17 13.87 2.11 -9.60
N THR A 18 13.24 1.60 -8.54
CA THR A 18 13.09 2.32 -7.26
C THR A 18 14.44 2.64 -6.65
N LYS A 19 15.39 1.70 -6.67
CA LYS A 19 16.76 1.93 -6.18
C LYS A 19 17.41 3.09 -6.91
N LYS A 20 17.42 3.07 -8.25
CA LYS A 20 17.99 4.14 -9.07
C LYS A 20 17.39 5.51 -8.77
N SER A 21 16.07 5.57 -8.58
CA SER A 21 15.38 6.82 -8.24
C SER A 21 15.85 7.39 -6.91
N VAL A 22 16.02 6.56 -5.87
CA VAL A 22 16.49 7.02 -4.56
C VAL A 22 17.97 7.40 -4.61
N ASP A 23 18.81 6.62 -5.28
CA ASP A 23 20.24 6.94 -5.45
C ASP A 23 20.40 8.32 -6.13
N THR A 24 19.65 8.57 -7.21
CA THR A 24 19.66 9.87 -7.92
C THR A 24 19.21 11.03 -7.03
N PHE A 25 18.21 10.79 -6.18
CA PHE A 25 17.70 11.80 -5.25
C PHE A 25 18.72 12.13 -4.16
N LEU A 26 19.32 11.11 -3.55
CA LEU A 26 20.36 11.27 -2.52
C LEU A 26 21.61 11.95 -3.07
N GLU A 27 22.03 11.60 -4.30
CA GLU A 27 23.15 12.27 -4.96
C GLU A 27 22.91 13.76 -5.16
N LYS A 28 21.68 14.19 -5.45
CA LYS A 28 21.35 15.62 -5.61
C LYS A 28 21.40 16.36 -4.28
N ILE A 29 20.84 15.76 -3.22
CA ILE A 29 20.79 16.39 -1.89
C ILE A 29 22.18 16.46 -1.25
N ASN A 30 22.93 15.36 -1.32
CA ASN A 30 24.26 15.26 -0.70
C ASN A 30 25.36 16.05 -1.43
N LYS A 31 25.05 16.68 -2.57
CA LYS A 31 25.94 17.64 -3.25
C LYS A 31 25.89 19.03 -2.64
N GLN A 32 24.89 19.34 -1.81
CA GLN A 32 24.84 20.60 -1.09
C GLN A 32 25.79 20.52 0.10
N GLU A 33 26.81 21.39 0.13
CA GLU A 33 27.91 21.35 1.11
C GLU A 33 27.51 21.82 2.51
N ASP A 34 26.35 22.48 2.65
CA ASP A 34 25.91 23.09 3.90
C ASP A 34 25.45 22.08 4.97
N CYS A 35 25.20 20.81 4.58
CA CYS A 35 24.62 19.79 5.46
C CYS A 35 25.37 18.46 5.41
N GLY A 36 25.21 17.65 6.47
CA GLY A 36 25.72 16.28 6.51
C GLY A 36 25.08 15.38 5.46
N LYS A 37 25.83 14.36 5.00
CA LYS A 37 25.32 13.39 4.02
C LYS A 37 24.22 12.52 4.60
N ILE A 38 23.13 12.40 3.87
CA ILE A 38 21.98 11.56 4.19
C ILE A 38 22.13 10.21 3.47
N SER A 39 21.89 9.11 4.18
CA SER A 39 21.87 7.76 3.60
C SER A 39 20.44 7.25 3.40
N PHE A 40 20.32 6.13 2.68
CA PHE A 40 19.04 5.44 2.47
C PHE A 40 18.32 5.10 3.79
N ASP A 41 19.07 4.68 4.81
CA ASP A 41 18.52 4.32 6.14
C ASP A 41 17.91 5.54 6.84
N HIS A 42 18.54 6.72 6.72
CA HIS A 42 18.00 7.96 7.28
C HIS A 42 16.64 8.30 6.66
N VAL A 43 16.52 8.12 5.33
CA VAL A 43 15.27 8.34 4.60
C VAL A 43 14.19 7.37 5.07
N ILE A 44 14.52 6.08 5.18
CA ILE A 44 13.56 5.06 5.66
C ILE A 44 13.08 5.39 7.08
N ASN A 45 14.00 5.66 8.00
CA ASN A 45 13.65 5.95 9.39
C ASN A 45 12.76 7.19 9.49
N PHE A 46 13.09 8.25 8.73
CA PHE A 46 12.24 9.43 8.65
C PHE A 46 10.83 9.09 8.17
N PHE A 47 10.68 8.26 7.13
CA PHE A 47 9.36 7.82 6.68
C PHE A 47 8.62 7.01 7.75
N ILE A 48 9.29 6.08 8.44
CA ILE A 48 8.65 5.26 9.48
C ILE A 48 8.11 6.14 10.62
N GLU A 49 8.86 7.17 11.01
CA GLU A 49 8.49 8.06 12.12
C GLU A 49 7.39 9.06 11.75
N ASN A 50 7.34 9.49 10.49
CA ASN A 50 6.47 10.60 10.06
C ASN A 50 5.25 10.16 9.25
N VAL A 51 5.21 8.92 8.75
CA VAL A 51 4.07 8.44 7.96
C VAL A 51 2.88 8.16 8.87
N THR A 52 1.77 8.81 8.56
CA THR A 52 0.51 8.64 9.28
C THR A 52 -0.26 7.42 8.80
N SER A 53 -1.15 6.91 9.66
CA SER A 53 -2.07 5.82 9.27
C SER A 53 -2.96 6.17 8.08
N GLU A 54 -3.25 7.46 7.87
CA GLU A 54 -4.08 7.92 6.76
C GLU A 54 -3.34 7.86 5.42
N GLU A 55 -2.06 8.19 5.40
CA GLU A 55 -1.22 8.06 4.21
C GLU A 55 -1.01 6.59 3.82
N ILE A 56 -0.83 5.70 4.81
CA ILE A 56 -0.79 4.25 4.57
C ILE A 56 -2.11 3.78 3.94
N LYS A 57 -3.26 4.23 4.45
CA LYS A 57 -4.56 3.90 3.85
C LYS A 57 -4.64 4.38 2.40
N LYS A 58 -4.15 5.58 2.09
CA LYS A 58 -4.09 6.08 0.70
C LYS A 58 -3.22 5.20 -0.20
N ILE A 59 -2.06 4.75 0.29
CA ILE A 59 -1.19 3.82 -0.45
C ILE A 59 -1.90 2.48 -0.69
N GLN A 60 -2.55 1.93 0.35
CA GLN A 60 -3.33 0.70 0.24
C GLN A 60 -4.47 0.82 -0.77
N LEU A 61 -5.19 1.95 -0.77
CA LEU A 61 -6.26 2.23 -1.73
C LEU A 61 -5.76 2.25 -3.18
N ARG A 62 -4.55 2.76 -3.45
CA ARG A 62 -3.92 2.72 -4.79
C ARG A 62 -3.59 1.30 -5.27
N SER A 63 -3.43 0.36 -4.34
CA SER A 63 -3.15 -1.05 -4.63
C SER A 63 -4.39 -1.95 -4.63
N VAL A 64 -5.59 -1.39 -4.41
CA VAL A 64 -6.83 -2.15 -4.41
C VAL A 64 -7.06 -2.74 -5.80
N SER A 65 -7.17 -4.06 -5.85
CA SER A 65 -7.62 -4.78 -7.03
C SER A 65 -9.08 -5.21 -6.88
N TRP A 66 -9.70 -5.60 -7.99
CA TRP A 66 -11.06 -6.13 -7.99
C TRP A 66 -11.26 -7.29 -7.02
N VAL A 67 -10.26 -8.16 -6.84
CA VAL A 67 -10.33 -9.28 -5.88
C VAL A 67 -10.49 -8.78 -4.43
N HIS A 68 -9.80 -7.69 -4.08
CA HIS A 68 -9.94 -7.07 -2.76
C HIS A 68 -11.30 -6.40 -2.61
N GLU A 69 -11.74 -5.72 -3.67
CA GLU A 69 -12.97 -4.96 -3.67
C GLU A 69 -14.22 -5.85 -3.65
N GLU A 70 -14.23 -6.94 -4.41
CA GLU A 70 -15.31 -7.92 -4.41
C GLU A 70 -15.52 -8.53 -3.01
N LYS A 71 -14.43 -8.95 -2.34
CA LYS A 71 -14.51 -9.46 -0.96
C LYS A 71 -15.10 -8.43 0.00
N ARG A 72 -14.77 -7.15 -0.17
CA ARG A 72 -15.28 -6.06 0.66
C ARG A 72 -16.76 -5.79 0.37
N LEU A 73 -17.13 -5.70 -0.90
CA LEU A 73 -18.50 -5.46 -1.35
C LEU A 73 -19.43 -6.59 -0.89
N ARG A 74 -18.98 -7.85 -0.95
CA ARG A 74 -19.72 -8.99 -0.41
C ARG A 74 -19.97 -8.83 1.08
N LYS A 75 -18.94 -8.58 1.88
CA LYS A 75 -19.11 -8.35 3.33
C LYS A 75 -20.06 -7.19 3.63
N LEU A 76 -19.99 -6.11 2.85
CA LEU A 76 -20.86 -4.95 2.99
C LEU A 76 -22.31 -5.25 2.60
N TYR A 77 -22.51 -6.08 1.57
CA TYR A 77 -23.83 -6.53 1.19
C TYR A 77 -24.42 -7.42 2.27
N GLU A 78 -23.64 -8.39 2.77
CA GLU A 78 -24.07 -9.32 3.80
C GLU A 78 -24.46 -8.63 5.12
N SER A 79 -23.78 -7.53 5.48
CA SER A 79 -24.14 -6.73 6.65
C SER A 79 -25.42 -5.90 6.48
N LYS A 80 -25.76 -5.50 5.25
CA LYS A 80 -26.95 -4.67 4.95
C LYS A 80 -28.19 -5.48 4.57
N LYS A 81 -28.01 -6.61 3.89
CA LYS A 81 -29.07 -7.37 3.20
C LYS A 81 -29.16 -8.83 3.65
N GLY A 82 -28.22 -9.32 4.44
CA GLY A 82 -28.18 -10.68 4.96
C GLY A 82 -27.15 -11.56 4.25
N LYS A 83 -26.76 -12.66 4.91
CA LYS A 83 -25.74 -13.59 4.43
C LYS A 83 -26.14 -14.18 3.07
N VAL A 84 -25.16 -14.30 2.17
CA VAL A 84 -25.36 -14.90 0.85
C VAL A 84 -24.24 -15.91 0.60
N ASP A 85 -24.58 -17.05 0.01
CA ASP A 85 -23.57 -18.03 -0.38
C ASP A 85 -22.80 -17.58 -1.63
N GLU A 86 -21.69 -18.26 -1.93
CA GLU A 86 -20.83 -17.88 -3.05
C GLU A 86 -21.50 -18.08 -4.42
N ALA A 87 -22.31 -19.13 -4.59
CA ALA A 87 -22.97 -19.42 -5.85
C ALA A 87 -24.00 -18.34 -6.18
N LYS A 88 -24.80 -17.95 -5.19
CA LYS A 88 -25.79 -16.89 -5.30
C LYS A 88 -25.14 -15.53 -5.50
N TRP A 89 -24.05 -15.22 -4.79
CA TRP A 89 -23.29 -13.99 -5.02
C TRP A 89 -22.80 -13.87 -6.47
N LYS A 90 -22.20 -14.95 -7.00
CA LYS A 90 -21.75 -15.00 -8.40
C LYS A 90 -22.91 -14.85 -9.37
N GLN A 91 -24.03 -15.55 -9.13
CA GLN A 91 -25.22 -15.41 -9.94
C GLN A 91 -25.67 -13.94 -10.02
N MET A 92 -25.79 -13.26 -8.88
CA MET A 92 -26.19 -11.85 -8.81
C MET A 92 -25.22 -10.90 -9.52
N LEU A 93 -23.91 -11.19 -9.47
CA LEU A 93 -22.90 -10.46 -10.26
C LEU A 93 -23.13 -10.66 -11.76
N PHE A 94 -23.27 -11.91 -12.21
CA PHE A 94 -23.40 -12.24 -13.65
C PHE A 94 -24.67 -11.67 -14.28
N ILE A 95 -25.79 -11.69 -13.56
CA ILE A 95 -27.07 -11.16 -14.07
C ILE A 95 -27.23 -9.65 -13.85
N GLY A 96 -26.24 -8.98 -13.24
CA GLY A 96 -26.21 -7.53 -13.07
C GLY A 96 -27.06 -6.98 -11.91
N GLU A 97 -27.63 -7.84 -11.05
CA GLU A 97 -28.43 -7.42 -9.89
C GLU A 97 -27.64 -6.54 -8.91
N LEU A 98 -26.32 -6.70 -8.85
CA LEU A 98 -25.45 -5.92 -7.97
C LEU A 98 -24.94 -4.61 -8.59
N ASN A 99 -25.27 -4.29 -9.84
CA ASN A 99 -24.68 -3.15 -10.56
C ASN A 99 -24.89 -1.81 -9.83
N VAL A 100 -26.13 -1.55 -9.37
CA VAL A 100 -26.45 -0.32 -8.61
C VAL A 100 -25.70 -0.30 -7.28
N PHE A 101 -25.71 -1.42 -6.56
CA PHE A 101 -25.02 -1.55 -5.28
C PHE A 101 -23.50 -1.33 -5.40
N ILE A 102 -22.88 -1.93 -6.42
CA ILE A 102 -21.45 -1.76 -6.70
C ILE A 102 -21.16 -0.31 -7.05
N LYS A 103 -21.96 0.31 -7.94
CA LYS A 103 -21.76 1.71 -8.33
C LYS A 103 -21.81 2.67 -7.15
N GLU A 104 -22.73 2.46 -6.21
CA GLU A 104 -22.89 3.31 -5.03
C GLU A 104 -21.83 3.08 -3.95
N ASN A 105 -21.28 1.88 -3.86
CA ASN A 105 -20.44 1.48 -2.72
C ASN A 105 -18.98 1.22 -3.10
N SER A 106 -18.63 1.08 -4.39
CA SER A 106 -17.29 0.72 -4.87
C SER A 106 -16.27 1.82 -4.60
N ARG A 107 -15.08 1.41 -4.17
CA ARG A 107 -13.89 2.27 -4.04
C ARG A 107 -13.15 2.42 -5.36
N LEU A 108 -13.35 1.47 -6.28
CA LEU A 108 -12.90 1.57 -7.65
C LEU A 108 -14.00 2.30 -8.40
N GLN A 109 -13.77 3.55 -8.80
CA GLN A 109 -14.71 4.23 -9.70
C GLN A 109 -14.72 3.45 -11.02
N VAL A 110 -15.90 2.97 -11.41
CA VAL A 110 -16.18 2.28 -12.69
C VAL A 110 -17.19 3.11 -13.45
#